data_AF-A0A6P1TQ62-F1
#
_entry.id   AF-A0A6P1TQ62-F1
#
_cell.length_a   1.000
_cell.length_b   1.000
_cell.length_c   1.000
_cell.angle_alpha   90.00
_cell.angle_beta   90.00
_cell.angle_gamma   90.00
#
_symmetry.space_group_name_H-M   'P 1'
#
loop_
_entity.id
_entity.type
_entity.pdbx_description
1 polymer ?
#
loop_
_entity_poly.entity_id
_entity_poly.type
_entity_poly.pdbx_seq_one_letter_code
_entity_poly.pdbx_strand_id
1 'polypeptide(L)'
;MNRTKIIVIGALMAGIATIFQSIPFFLSEAFALLTILSAIPIYTAARTNPMSGALSYVVTVILVLFVSSHEALMFLFTNGVVGVSLGITSYLKLNKFLAVGVSSVIQTIFLCILNYGIGISIFGVKIPGAIIIQLILILGFTLVYNFGYQAFADFIYKRIKTSGITDIGANEKNKEN
;
A
#
# COMPACT_ATOMS: atom_id res chain seq x y z
N MET A 1 17.23 4.82 -12.44
CA MET A 1 16.94 3.37 -12.54
C MET A 1 16.49 3.11 -13.96
N ASN A 2 17.15 2.20 -14.69
CA ASN A 2 16.75 1.90 -16.07
C ASN A 2 15.37 1.20 -16.10
N ARG A 3 14.65 1.32 -17.22
CA ARG A 3 13.28 0.82 -17.44
C ARG A 3 13.14 -0.67 -17.11
N THR A 4 14.10 -1.50 -17.52
CA THR A 4 14.09 -2.94 -17.21
C THR A 4 14.05 -3.20 -15.70
N LYS A 5 14.84 -2.47 -14.92
CA LYS A 5 14.87 -2.64 -13.46
C LYS A 5 13.58 -2.16 -12.78
N ILE A 6 12.93 -1.12 -13.31
CA ILE A 6 11.60 -0.67 -12.85
C ILE A 6 10.57 -1.77 -13.05
N ILE A 7 10.57 -2.40 -14.22
CA ILE A 7 9.64 -3.49 -14.55
C ILE A 7 9.90 -4.71 -13.66
N VAL A 8 11.16 -5.14 -13.55
CA VAL A 8 11.53 -6.33 -12.76
C VAL A 8 11.19 -6.15 -11.28
N ILE A 9 11.58 -5.03 -10.66
CA ILE A 9 11.24 -4.76 -9.26
C ILE A 9 9.72 -4.62 -9.10
N GLY A 10 9.07 -3.94 -10.04
CA GLY A 10 7.62 -3.74 -10.03
C GLY A 10 6.87 -5.06 -10.02
N ALA A 11 7.21 -5.96 -10.95
CA ALA A 11 6.60 -7.28 -11.08
C ALA A 11 6.90 -8.19 -9.88
N LEU A 12 8.14 -8.19 -9.37
CA LEU A 12 8.51 -9.00 -8.20
C LEU A 12 7.72 -8.58 -6.96
N MET A 13 7.66 -7.27 -6.69
CA MET A 13 6.88 -6.73 -5.57
C MET A 13 5.39 -6.99 -5.76
N ALA A 14 4.89 -6.95 -7.00
CA ALA A 14 3.50 -7.28 -7.29
C ALA A 14 3.15 -8.72 -6.95
N GLY A 15 4.03 -9.67 -7.29
CA GLY A 15 3.87 -11.09 -6.98
C GLY A 15 3.83 -11.36 -5.47
N ILE A 16 4.75 -10.76 -4.70
CA ILE A 16 4.76 -10.87 -3.23
C ILE A 16 3.48 -10.27 -2.64
N ALA A 17 3.05 -9.10 -3.11
CA ALA A 17 1.82 -8.46 -2.66
C ALA A 17 0.59 -9.33 -2.94
N THR A 18 0.54 -9.95 -4.12
CA THR A 18 -0.55 -10.86 -4.52
C THR A 18 -0.63 -12.05 -3.57
N ILE A 19 0.50 -12.66 -3.22
CA ILE A 19 0.52 -13.80 -2.29
C ILE A 19 -0.11 -13.41 -0.95
N PHE A 20 0.32 -12.30 -0.34
CA PHE A 20 -0.23 -11.85 0.94
C PHE A 20 -1.71 -11.46 0.84
N GLN A 21 -2.10 -10.81 -0.25
CA GLN A 21 -3.50 -10.39 -0.42
C GLN A 21 -4.43 -11.57 -0.66
N SER A 22 -3.96 -12.65 -1.29
CA SER A 22 -4.76 -13.83 -1.58
C SER A 22 -4.90 -14.82 -0.41
N ILE A 23 -4.25 -14.55 0.73
CA ILE A 23 -4.32 -15.42 1.92
C ILE A 23 -5.75 -15.75 2.35
N PRO A 24 -6.69 -14.78 2.46
CA PRO A 24 -8.04 -15.07 2.97
C PRO A 24 -8.80 -16.02 2.05
N PHE A 25 -8.60 -15.88 0.73
CA PHE A 25 -9.21 -16.74 -0.27
C PHE A 25 -8.72 -18.20 -0.17
N PHE A 26 -7.41 -18.42 0.03
CA PHE A 26 -6.85 -19.78 0.06
C PHE A 26 -6.98 -20.47 1.42
N LEU A 27 -6.99 -19.73 2.52
CA LEU A 27 -7.03 -20.30 3.87
C LEU A 27 -8.38 -20.10 4.54
N SER A 28 -8.71 -18.86 4.90
CA SER A 28 -9.95 -18.47 5.55
C SER A 28 -9.99 -16.95 5.75
N GLU A 29 -11.19 -16.37 5.78
CA GLU A 29 -11.44 -14.98 6.18
C GLU A 29 -10.89 -14.65 7.59
N ALA A 30 -10.70 -15.64 8.46
CA ALA A 30 -10.04 -15.45 9.75
C ALA A 30 -8.60 -14.88 9.61
N PHE A 31 -7.97 -15.05 8.44
CA PHE A 31 -6.64 -14.54 8.12
C PHE A 31 -6.66 -13.21 7.36
N ALA A 32 -7.81 -12.51 7.27
CA ALA A 32 -7.92 -11.20 6.61
C ALA A 32 -6.89 -10.17 7.11
N LEU A 33 -6.51 -10.22 8.39
CA LEU A 33 -5.49 -9.32 8.95
C LEU A 33 -4.10 -9.51 8.32
N LEU A 34 -3.79 -10.69 7.76
CA LEU A 34 -2.50 -10.92 7.08
C LEU A 34 -2.40 -10.15 5.75
N THR A 35 -3.51 -9.74 5.17
CA THR A 35 -3.52 -8.92 3.94
C THR A 35 -2.85 -7.56 4.15
N ILE A 36 -2.77 -7.06 5.40
CA ILE A 36 -2.06 -5.83 5.76
C ILE A 36 -0.58 -5.89 5.32
N LEU A 37 0.01 -7.09 5.24
CA LEU A 37 1.38 -7.32 4.77
C LEU A 37 1.55 -7.06 3.26
N SER A 38 0.46 -7.12 2.47
CA SER A 38 0.52 -6.88 1.02
C SER A 38 0.91 -5.43 0.67
N ALA A 39 0.71 -4.48 1.58
CA ALA A 39 1.08 -3.09 1.38
C ALA A 39 2.59 -2.83 1.54
N ILE A 40 3.35 -3.72 2.19
CA ILE A 40 4.81 -3.59 2.38
C ILE A 40 5.59 -3.66 1.06
N PRO A 41 5.42 -4.68 0.20
CA PRO A 41 6.12 -4.74 -1.08
C PRO A 41 5.75 -3.55 -1.98
N ILE A 42 4.49 -3.09 -1.95
CA ILE A 42 4.05 -1.91 -2.70
C ILE A 42 4.71 -0.64 -2.19
N TYR A 43 4.74 -0.46 -0.87
CA TYR A 43 5.45 0.63 -0.22
C TYR A 43 6.94 0.64 -0.59
N THR A 44 7.58 -0.52 -0.58
CA THR A 44 9.00 -0.69 -0.89
C THR A 44 9.29 -0.32 -2.35
N ALA A 45 8.44 -0.78 -3.28
CA ALA A 45 8.53 -0.42 -4.70
C ALA A 45 8.35 1.09 -4.90
N ALA A 46 7.26 1.66 -4.36
CA ALA A 46 6.92 3.08 -4.49
C ALA A 46 7.97 4.00 -3.88
N ARG A 47 8.51 3.63 -2.71
CA ARG A 47 9.57 4.38 -2.02
C ARG A 47 10.90 4.33 -2.76
N THR A 48 11.18 3.26 -3.50
CA THR A 48 12.40 3.15 -4.31
C THR A 48 12.25 3.93 -5.62
N ASN A 49 11.10 3.79 -6.28
CA ASN A 49 10.75 4.51 -7.48
C ASN A 49 9.21 4.56 -7.64
N PRO A 50 8.59 5.74 -7.72
CA PRO A 50 7.13 5.85 -7.84
C PRO A 50 6.52 5.10 -9.01
N MET A 51 7.20 5.05 -10.17
CA MET A 51 6.72 4.29 -11.33
C MET A 51 6.72 2.79 -11.07
N SER A 52 7.73 2.28 -10.35
CA SER A 52 7.77 0.88 -9.93
C SER A 52 6.62 0.57 -8.97
N GLY A 53 6.36 1.45 -8.00
CA GLY A 53 5.23 1.31 -7.08
C GLY A 53 3.86 1.33 -7.76
N ALA A 54 3.65 2.27 -8.68
CA ALA A 54 2.41 2.35 -9.46
C ALA A 54 2.21 1.08 -10.32
N LEU A 55 3.28 0.60 -10.97
CA LEU A 55 3.25 -0.65 -11.71
C LEU A 55 2.92 -1.83 -10.79
N SER A 56 3.59 -1.96 -9.64
CA SER A 56 3.31 -3.03 -8.68
C SER A 56 1.86 -3.03 -8.24
N TYR A 57 1.32 -1.85 -7.91
CA TYR A 57 -0.06 -1.70 -7.49
C TYR A 57 -1.06 -2.16 -8.54
N VAL A 58 -0.94 -1.68 -9.78
CA VAL A 58 -1.83 -2.07 -10.88
C VAL A 58 -1.73 -3.56 -11.17
N VAL A 59 -0.51 -4.10 -11.25
CA VAL A 59 -0.28 -5.52 -11.53
C VAL A 59 -0.84 -6.39 -10.41
N THR A 60 -0.66 -6.04 -9.14
CA THR A 60 -1.26 -6.79 -8.03
C THR A 60 -2.78 -6.78 -8.11
N VAL A 61 -3.43 -5.64 -8.39
CA VAL A 61 -4.89 -5.60 -8.56
C VAL A 61 -5.33 -6.58 -9.64
N ILE A 62 -4.66 -6.58 -10.81
CA ILE A 62 -4.99 -7.48 -11.92
C ILE A 62 -4.78 -8.94 -11.53
N LEU A 63 -3.66 -9.28 -10.89
CA LEU A 63 -3.35 -10.65 -10.47
C LEU A 63 -4.34 -11.15 -9.41
N VAL A 64 -4.65 -10.34 -8.40
CA VAL A 64 -5.62 -10.69 -7.36
C VAL A 64 -7.02 -10.81 -7.96
N LEU A 65 -7.37 -10.02 -8.97
CA LEU A 65 -8.67 -10.12 -9.66
C LEU A 65 -8.89 -11.50 -10.29
N PHE A 66 -7.84 -12.15 -10.79
CA PHE A 66 -7.90 -13.53 -11.28
C PHE A 66 -8.09 -14.56 -10.17
N VAL A 67 -7.80 -14.21 -8.91
CA VAL A 67 -7.96 -15.09 -7.74
C VAL A 67 -9.31 -14.86 -7.08
N SER A 68 -9.62 -13.60 -6.72
CA SER A 68 -10.85 -13.20 -6.05
C SER A 68 -11.14 -11.72 -6.30
N SER A 69 -12.31 -11.43 -6.86
CA SER A 69 -12.79 -10.06 -7.06
C SER A 69 -12.95 -9.30 -5.73
N HIS A 70 -13.32 -9.99 -4.65
CA HIS A 70 -13.44 -9.39 -3.33
C HIS A 70 -12.09 -8.88 -2.84
N GLU A 71 -11.05 -9.73 -2.87
CA GLU A 71 -9.71 -9.37 -2.42
C GLU A 71 -9.07 -8.30 -3.31
N ALA A 72 -9.38 -8.31 -4.61
CA ALA A 72 -8.90 -7.30 -5.54
C ALA A 72 -9.46 -5.92 -5.21
N LEU A 73 -10.77 -5.83 -4.90
CA LEU A 73 -11.41 -4.59 -4.46
C LEU A 73 -10.85 -4.13 -3.11
N MET A 74 -10.71 -5.05 -2.15
CA MET A 74 -10.12 -4.72 -0.86
C MET A 74 -8.72 -4.14 -1.05
N PHE A 75 -7.86 -4.77 -1.84
CA PHE A 75 -6.53 -4.23 -2.13
C PHE A 75 -6.55 -2.88 -2.85
N LEU A 76 -7.37 -2.74 -3.89
CA LEU A 76 -7.48 -1.53 -4.71
C LEU A 76 -7.92 -0.31 -3.89
N PHE A 77 -8.74 -0.49 -2.85
CA PHE A 77 -9.26 0.63 -2.06
C PHE A 77 -8.62 0.75 -0.67
N THR A 78 -7.88 -0.26 -0.21
CA THR A 78 -7.31 -0.29 1.15
C THR A 78 -5.78 -0.46 1.11
N ASN A 79 -5.27 -1.69 1.18
CA ASN A 79 -3.86 -2.01 1.37
C ASN A 79 -2.98 -1.43 0.26
N GLY A 80 -3.39 -1.56 -1.00
CA GLY A 80 -2.62 -1.01 -2.11
C GLY A 80 -2.51 0.52 -2.05
N VAL A 81 -3.58 1.22 -1.67
CA VAL A 81 -3.57 2.69 -1.49
C VAL A 81 -2.62 3.12 -0.38
N VAL A 82 -2.63 2.40 0.75
CA VAL A 82 -1.71 2.64 1.88
C VAL A 82 -0.26 2.50 1.41
N GLY A 83 0.04 1.38 0.75
CA GLY A 83 1.39 1.10 0.26
C GLY A 83 1.89 2.16 -0.73
N VAL A 84 1.09 2.48 -1.76
CA VAL A 84 1.48 3.46 -2.79
C VAL A 84 1.60 4.86 -2.20
N SER A 85 0.60 5.33 -1.46
CA SER A 85 0.58 6.72 -0.97
C SER A 85 1.71 6.97 0.03
N LEU A 86 1.92 6.08 1.00
CA LEU A 86 3.02 6.22 1.98
C LEU A 86 4.38 6.04 1.30
N GLY A 87 4.48 5.16 0.31
CA GLY A 87 5.72 4.93 -0.43
C GLY A 87 6.12 6.15 -1.26
N ILE A 88 5.19 6.74 -2.01
CA ILE A 88 5.42 7.93 -2.83
C ILE A 88 5.76 9.14 -1.94
N THR A 89 4.99 9.38 -0.89
CA THR A 89 5.28 10.49 0.04
C THR A 89 6.63 10.33 0.72
N SER A 90 7.04 9.09 1.02
CA SER A 90 8.38 8.77 1.52
C SER A 90 9.48 8.96 0.48
N TYR A 91 9.23 8.65 -0.80
CA TYR A 91 10.14 8.92 -1.91
C TYR A 91 10.36 10.43 -2.11
N LEU A 92 9.29 11.22 -2.00
CA LEU A 92 9.32 12.68 -2.05
C LEU A 92 9.96 13.32 -0.81
N LYS A 93 10.40 12.52 0.17
CA LYS A 93 11.03 12.97 1.42
C LYS A 93 10.18 13.97 2.21
N LEU A 94 8.85 13.80 2.17
CA LEU A 94 7.97 14.60 3.01
C LEU A 94 8.26 14.32 4.49
N ASN A 95 8.00 15.32 5.35
CA ASN A 95 7.99 15.10 6.78
C ASN A 95 7.01 13.95 7.11
N LYS A 96 7.38 13.07 8.04
CA LYS A 96 6.57 11.92 8.47
C LYS A 96 5.12 12.30 8.74
N PHE A 97 4.88 13.36 9.50
CA PHE A 97 3.52 13.80 9.82
C PHE A 97 2.72 14.21 8.57
N LEU A 98 3.38 14.88 7.63
CA LEU A 98 2.76 15.29 6.37
C LEU A 98 2.49 14.07 5.46
N ALA A 99 3.43 13.12 5.41
CA ALA A 99 3.27 11.86 4.68
C ALA A 99 2.06 11.07 5.20
N VAL A 100 1.96 10.87 6.53
CA VAL A 100 0.79 10.24 7.16
C VAL A 100 -0.49 11.02 6.85
N GLY A 101 -0.48 12.34 6.99
CA GLY A 101 -1.66 13.18 6.78
C GLY A 101 -2.20 13.05 5.34
N VAL A 102 -1.32 13.20 4.35
CA VAL A 102 -1.70 13.06 2.93
C VAL A 102 -2.19 11.64 2.64
N SER A 103 -1.47 10.61 3.08
CA SER A 103 -1.89 9.21 2.89
C SER A 103 -3.23 8.90 3.56
N SER A 104 -3.51 9.48 4.72
CA SER A 104 -4.75 9.25 5.46
C SER A 104 -5.95 9.93 4.79
N VAL A 105 -5.76 11.14 4.25
CA VAL A 105 -6.79 11.81 3.44
C VAL A 105 -7.09 11.00 2.18
N ILE A 106 -6.05 10.56 1.45
CA ILE A 106 -6.22 9.70 0.27
C ILE A 106 -6.97 8.42 0.66
N GLN A 107 -6.50 7.69 1.67
CA GLN A 107 -7.15 6.45 2.11
C GLN A 107 -8.59 6.70 2.54
N THR A 108 -8.88 7.78 3.27
CA THR A 108 -10.25 8.15 3.67
C THR A 108 -11.16 8.28 2.46
N ILE A 109 -10.72 8.94 1.39
CA ILE A 109 -11.50 9.05 0.15
C ILE A 109 -11.82 7.66 -0.42
N PHE A 110 -10.83 6.77 -0.52
CA PHE A 110 -11.04 5.42 -1.03
C PHE A 110 -11.95 4.57 -0.12
N LEU A 111 -11.82 4.67 1.21
CA LEU A 111 -12.71 3.98 2.14
C LEU A 111 -14.15 4.52 2.05
N CYS A 112 -14.33 5.81 1.80
CA CYS A 112 -15.66 6.39 1.59
C CYS A 112 -16.30 5.87 0.30
N ILE A 113 -15.52 5.78 -0.79
CA ILE A 113 -16.00 5.17 -2.04
C ILE A 113 -16.41 3.72 -1.80
N LEU A 114 -15.62 2.95 -1.05
CA LEU A 114 -15.94 1.55 -0.79
C LEU A 114 -17.16 1.37 0.14
N ASN A 115 -17.27 2.15 1.23
CA ASN A 115 -18.39 2.05 2.16
C ASN A 115 -19.71 2.60 1.60
N TYR A 116 -19.69 3.75 0.92
CA TYR A 116 -20.90 4.46 0.50
C TYR A 116 -21.20 4.34 -1.00
N GLY A 117 -20.16 4.25 -1.83
CA GLY A 117 -20.32 4.09 -3.29
C GLY A 117 -20.57 2.64 -3.68
N ILE A 118 -19.72 1.72 -3.20
CA ILE A 118 -19.81 0.28 -3.52
C ILE A 118 -20.73 -0.45 -2.52
N GLY A 119 -20.80 0.02 -1.28
CA GLY A 119 -21.66 -0.56 -0.24
C GLY A 119 -21.01 -1.68 0.58
N ILE A 120 -19.68 -1.84 0.48
CA ILE A 120 -18.93 -2.83 1.27
C ILE A 120 -18.56 -2.21 2.62
N SER A 121 -19.06 -2.77 3.71
CA SER A 121 -18.76 -2.28 5.06
C SER A 121 -17.42 -2.84 5.55
N ILE A 122 -16.41 -1.98 5.60
CA ILE A 122 -15.03 -2.37 5.97
C ILE A 122 -14.93 -2.80 7.43
N PHE A 123 -15.75 -2.21 8.29
CA PHE A 123 -15.79 -2.53 9.71
C PHE A 123 -16.76 -3.68 10.04
N GLY A 124 -17.35 -4.32 9.02
CA GLY A 124 -18.38 -5.37 9.18
C GLY A 124 -19.71 -4.88 9.76
N VAL A 125 -19.77 -3.63 10.22
CA VAL A 125 -20.93 -2.99 10.82
C VAL A 125 -21.06 -1.59 10.22
N LYS A 126 -22.30 -1.17 9.93
CA LYS A 126 -22.59 0.20 9.54
C LYS A 126 -22.26 1.13 10.70
N ILE A 127 -21.38 2.11 10.46
CA ILE A 127 -21.03 3.12 11.45
C ILE A 127 -22.30 3.92 11.78
N PRO A 128 -22.76 3.95 13.05
CA PRO A 128 -23.96 4.68 13.42
C PRO A 128 -23.71 6.20 13.38
N GLY A 129 -24.77 6.97 13.15
CA GLY A 129 -24.76 8.44 13.23
C GLY A 129 -24.71 9.16 11.87
N ALA A 130 -24.63 10.49 11.92
CA ALA A 130 -24.61 11.35 10.73
C ALA A 130 -23.35 11.15 9.89
N ILE A 131 -23.44 11.37 8.57
CA ILE A 131 -22.33 11.17 7.63
C ILE A 131 -21.04 11.90 8.04
N ILE A 132 -21.16 13.11 8.60
CA ILE A 132 -20.04 13.92 9.08
C ILE A 132 -19.28 13.20 10.22
N ILE A 133 -20.02 12.59 11.15
CA ILE A 133 -19.42 11.84 12.26
C ILE A 133 -18.69 10.61 11.71
N GLN A 134 -19.29 9.90 10.76
CA GLN A 134 -18.66 8.74 10.14
C GLN A 134 -17.37 9.12 9.40
N LEU A 135 -17.36 10.23 8.66
CA LEU A 135 -16.17 10.75 7.99
C LEU A 135 -15.05 11.09 8.99
N ILE A 136 -15.37 11.74 10.10
CA ILE A 136 -14.38 12.06 11.15
C ILE A 136 -13.81 10.78 11.76
N LEU A 137 -14.65 9.77 12.01
CA LEU A 137 -14.20 8.48 12.54
C LEU A 137 -13.30 7.73 11.56
N ILE A 138 -13.64 7.70 10.27
CA ILE A 138 -12.81 7.07 9.22
C ILE A 138 -11.48 7.81 9.10
N LEU A 139 -11.49 9.14 9.10
CA LEU A 139 -10.27 9.94 9.05
C LEU A 139 -9.39 9.71 10.29
N GLY A 140 -9.98 9.69 11.48
CA GLY A 140 -9.27 9.39 12.72
C GLY A 140 -8.65 7.99 12.70
N PHE A 141 -9.39 7.00 12.24
CA PHE A 141 -8.90 5.63 12.09
C PHE A 141 -7.74 5.54 11.10
N THR A 142 -7.87 6.13 9.91
CA THR A 142 -6.82 6.08 8.88
C THR A 142 -5.56 6.83 9.33
N LEU A 143 -5.67 7.91 10.10
CA LEU A 143 -4.53 8.61 10.68
C LEU A 143 -3.73 7.69 11.63
N VAL A 144 -4.41 7.06 12.58
CA VAL A 144 -3.77 6.15 13.54
C VAL A 144 -3.16 4.94 12.80
N TYR A 145 -3.91 4.37 11.87
CA TYR A 145 -3.48 3.23 11.07
C TYR A 145 -2.22 3.55 10.25
N ASN A 146 -2.23 4.63 9.45
CA ASN A 146 -1.08 5.02 8.64
C ASN A 146 0.13 5.41 9.47
N PHE A 147 -0.06 6.00 10.65
CA PHE A 147 1.04 6.34 11.55
C PHE A 147 1.78 5.07 12.02
N GLY A 148 1.04 4.08 12.53
CA GLY A 148 1.61 2.79 12.91
C GLY A 148 2.23 2.05 11.72
N TYR A 149 1.53 2.05 10.59
CA TYR A 149 1.97 1.38 9.37
C TYR A 149 3.25 1.98 8.81
N GLN A 150 3.38 3.31 8.78
CA GLN A 150 4.58 3.98 8.27
C GLN A 150 5.81 3.60 9.10
N ALA A 151 5.69 3.56 10.43
CA ALA A 151 6.79 3.16 11.30
C ALA A 151 7.24 1.71 11.04
N PHE A 152 6.27 0.81 10.88
CA PHE A 152 6.52 -0.60 10.56
C PHE A 152 7.15 -0.78 9.16
N ALA A 153 6.60 -0.13 8.14
CA ALA A 153 7.11 -0.19 6.78
C ALA A 153 8.50 0.44 6.64
N ASP A 154 8.77 1.55 7.35
CA ASP A 154 10.11 2.14 7.45
C ASP A 154 11.13 1.17 8.03
N PHE A 155 10.76 0.43 9.08
CA PHE A 155 11.62 -0.58 9.70
C PHE A 155 11.99 -1.69 8.71
N ILE A 156 11.00 -2.25 8.02
CA ILE A 156 11.22 -3.32 7.03
C ILE A 156 12.05 -2.81 5.85
N TYR A 157 11.73 -1.63 5.31
CA TYR A 157 12.47 -1.03 4.19
C TYR A 157 13.95 -0.83 4.51
N LYS A 158 14.27 -0.34 5.70
CA LYS A 158 15.67 -0.18 6.15
C LYS A 158 16.40 -1.51 6.19
N ARG A 159 15.76 -2.56 6.70
CA ARG A 159 16.34 -3.92 6.72
C ARG A 159 16.62 -4.45 5.32
N ILE A 160 15.68 -4.28 4.38
CA ILE A 160 15.86 -4.69 2.98
C ILE A 160 17.03 -3.93 2.33
N LYS A 161 17.13 -2.61 2.59
CA LYS A 161 18.20 -1.79 2.04
C LYS A 161 19.58 -2.17 2.58
N THR A 162 19.71 -2.38 3.89
CA THR A 162 20.97 -2.79 4.52
C THR A 162 21.46 -4.15 4.02
N SER A 163 20.57 -5.03 3.56
CA SER A 163 20.93 -6.32 2.94
C SER A 163 21.43 -6.20 1.49
N GLY A 164 21.59 -5.00 0.93
CA GLY A 164 22.21 -4.76 -0.39
C GLY A 164 21.30 -4.98 -1.61
N ILE A 165 20.05 -5.40 -1.42
CA ILE A 165 19.10 -5.70 -2.52
C ILE A 165 18.73 -4.44 -3.33
N THR A 166 18.77 -3.26 -2.71
CA THR A 166 18.43 -1.98 -3.36
C THR A 166 19.63 -1.20 -3.92
N ASP A 167 20.87 -1.61 -3.61
CA ASP A 167 22.09 -0.86 -3.95
C ASP A 167 22.58 -1.04 -5.40
N ILE A 168 21.89 -1.86 -6.21
CA ILE A 168 22.19 -2.06 -7.64
C ILE A 168 21.85 -0.79 -8.49
N GLY A 169 21.80 0.41 -7.92
CA GLY A 169 21.38 1.61 -8.65
C GLY A 169 21.79 2.96 -8.04
N ALA A 170 22.45 2.95 -6.88
CA ALA A 170 23.01 4.19 -6.31
C ALA A 170 24.43 4.47 -6.85
N ASN A 171 25.13 3.46 -7.37
CA ASN A 171 26.54 3.56 -7.75
C ASN A 171 26.80 4.04 -9.19
N GLU A 172 25.77 4.24 -10.02
CA GLU A 172 25.96 4.80 -11.37
C GLU A 172 26.00 6.32 -11.39
N LYS A 173 25.45 7.02 -10.39
CA LYS A 173 25.47 8.50 -10.34
C LYS A 173 26.79 9.10 -9.87
N ASN A 174 27.71 8.31 -9.34
CA ASN A 174 29.03 8.77 -8.86
C ASN A 174 30.18 8.44 -9.81
N LYS A 175 29.90 7.99 -11.03
CA LYS A 175 30.92 7.73 -12.07
C LYS A 175 30.91 8.74 -13.23
N GLU A 176 30.02 9.72 -13.20
CA GLU A 176 29.89 10.77 -14.24
C GLU A 176 30.20 12.19 -13.75
N ASN A 177 30.87 12.33 -12.60
CA ASN A 177 31.44 13.61 -12.15
C ASN A 177 32.96 13.52 -12.05
#